data_AF-A0A4R2S660-F1
#
_entry.id   AF-A0A4R2S660-F1
#
_cell.length_a   1.000
_cell.length_b   1.000
_cell.length_c   1.000
_cell.angle_alpha   90.00
_cell.angle_beta   90.00
_cell.angle_gamma   90.00
#
_symmetry.space_group_name_H-M   'P 1'
#
loop_
_entity.id
_entity.type
_entity.pdbx_description
1 polymer ?
#
loop_
_entity_poly.entity_id
_entity_poly.type
_entity_poly.pdbx_seq_one_letter_code
_entity_poly.pdbx_strand_id
1 'polypeptide(L)'
;MPTKEPILRGDIMAKAEIPRDVMTFWVRGGVLRPIEAPKTGTGFKLRFEWYEANIAAIMNQLRILGVSIKGMLSVCKVYRDAIAFFDGRGATRDEVHAMWSLDMIERNVIARRVKRWGYRDIVEAPGFDPETNPLIAAEAADNISMEDELWAEIVPWTAEIHGAQKVTVRVMELWEGMPREEFRRHLDPYVNITEQAEVSYAPDGVASPEELTFFWRVGETDDYRFRWGPDAGKLARADGAKSMIAIDVSAVLRSVWHTPEGGASA
;
A
#
# COMPACT_ATOMS: atom_id res chain seq x y z
N MET A 1 12.60 13.04 7.42
CA MET A 1 11.60 13.95 8.02
C MET A 1 11.14 13.38 9.36
N PRO A 2 10.59 14.17 10.31
CA PRO A 2 10.21 13.61 11.60
C PRO A 2 9.06 12.61 11.42
N THR A 3 9.23 11.42 11.99
CA THR A 3 8.15 10.48 12.29
C THR A 3 7.00 11.28 12.92
N LYS A 4 5.83 11.26 12.29
CA LYS A 4 4.69 12.06 12.75
C LYS A 4 4.37 11.69 14.19
N GLU A 5 4.15 12.72 15.00
CA GLU A 5 3.94 12.55 16.44
C GLU A 5 2.76 11.62 16.74
N PRO A 6 2.83 10.86 17.84
CA PRO A 6 1.70 10.05 18.29
C PRO A 6 0.40 10.86 18.38
N ILE A 7 -0.69 10.28 17.89
CA ILE A 7 -2.01 10.91 17.86
C ILE A 7 -2.84 10.52 19.09
N LEU A 8 -3.68 11.44 19.59
CA LEU A 8 -4.54 11.17 20.74
C LEU A 8 -5.81 10.44 20.34
N ARG A 9 -6.37 9.70 21.30
CA ARG A 9 -7.69 9.06 21.19
C ARG A 9 -8.78 9.98 20.65
N GLY A 10 -8.87 11.20 21.19
CA GLY A 10 -9.89 12.18 20.82
C GLY A 10 -9.78 12.59 19.35
N ASP A 11 -8.55 12.78 18.88
CA ASP A 11 -8.27 13.20 17.51
C ASP A 11 -8.58 12.07 16.52
N ILE A 12 -8.26 10.82 16.84
CA ILE A 12 -8.68 9.67 16.03
C ILE A 12 -10.20 9.62 15.92
N MET A 13 -10.92 9.76 17.04
CA MET A 13 -12.39 9.72 17.03
C MET A 13 -12.98 10.82 16.14
N ALA A 14 -12.43 12.03 16.20
CA ALA A 14 -12.87 13.15 15.39
C ALA A 14 -12.56 12.93 13.90
N LYS A 15 -11.32 12.56 13.57
CA LYS A 15 -10.86 12.40 12.17
C LYS A 15 -11.47 11.20 11.45
N ALA A 16 -11.69 10.10 12.16
CA ALA A 16 -12.26 8.86 11.59
C ALA A 16 -13.78 8.75 11.82
N GLU A 17 -14.41 9.75 12.44
CA GLU A 17 -15.84 9.81 12.75
C GLU A 17 -16.34 8.59 13.54
N ILE A 18 -15.59 8.22 14.59
CA ILE A 18 -15.87 7.01 15.39
C ILE A 18 -16.63 7.38 16.66
N PRO A 19 -17.84 6.81 16.88
CA PRO A 19 -18.56 6.99 18.14
C PRO A 19 -17.77 6.53 19.37
N ARG A 20 -17.99 7.18 20.51
CA ARG A 20 -17.22 6.94 21.75
C ARG A 20 -17.28 5.51 22.26
N ASP A 21 -18.45 4.89 22.18
CA ASP A 21 -18.71 3.50 22.56
C ASP A 21 -17.96 2.54 21.64
N VAL A 22 -18.01 2.77 20.32
CA VAL A 22 -17.26 2.01 19.31
C VAL A 22 -15.76 2.10 19.56
N MET A 23 -15.22 3.31 19.78
CA MET A 23 -13.81 3.51 20.09
C MET A 23 -13.38 2.74 21.35
N THR A 24 -14.22 2.75 22.40
CA THR A 24 -13.93 2.01 23.63
C THR A 24 -13.89 0.51 23.39
N PHE A 25 -14.85 0.00 22.61
CA PHE A 25 -14.93 -1.40 22.24
C PHE A 25 -13.73 -1.82 21.39
N TRP A 26 -13.32 -1.01 20.41
CA TRP A 26 -12.20 -1.30 19.52
C TRP A 26 -10.84 -1.34 20.21
N VAL A 27 -10.60 -0.42 21.16
CA VAL A 27 -9.37 -0.46 21.97
C VAL A 27 -9.34 -1.71 22.85
N ARG A 28 -10.48 -2.09 23.46
CA ARG A 28 -10.56 -3.32 24.28
C ARG A 28 -10.44 -4.59 23.45
N GLY A 29 -11.04 -4.60 22.26
CA GLY A 29 -11.05 -5.73 21.34
C GLY A 29 -9.78 -5.86 20.48
N GLY A 30 -8.84 -4.91 20.59
CA GLY A 30 -7.56 -4.96 19.89
C GLY A 30 -7.59 -4.54 18.42
N VAL A 31 -8.68 -3.91 17.95
CA VAL A 31 -8.78 -3.31 16.60
C VAL A 31 -7.82 -2.13 16.49
N LEU A 32 -7.77 -1.28 17.52
CA LEU A 32 -6.80 -0.19 17.65
C LEU A 32 -5.87 -0.47 18.83
N ARG A 33 -4.58 -0.14 18.68
CA ARG A 33 -3.54 -0.47 19.66
C ARG A 33 -2.83 0.79 20.14
N PRO A 34 -2.98 1.20 21.40
CA PRO A 34 -2.21 2.33 21.93
C PRO A 34 -0.73 1.94 22.09
N ILE A 35 0.18 2.92 21.98
CA ILE A 35 1.64 2.73 22.14
C ILE A 35 1.95 2.27 23.57
N GLU A 36 1.34 2.94 24.56
CA GLU A 36 1.32 2.52 25.96
C GLU A 36 0.00 2.97 26.61
N ALA A 37 -0.58 2.14 27.47
CA ALA A 37 -1.66 2.56 28.34
C ALA A 37 -1.06 3.31 29.55
N PRO A 38 -1.45 4.57 29.83
CA PRO A 38 -0.94 5.27 31.00
C PRO A 38 -1.26 4.46 32.28
N LYS A 39 -0.23 4.21 33.11
CA LYS A 39 -0.33 3.41 34.34
C LYS A 39 -1.36 3.96 35.34
N THR A 40 -1.68 5.25 35.25
CA THR A 40 -2.73 5.93 36.01
C THR A 40 -3.36 7.03 35.16
N GLY A 41 -4.69 7.04 35.05
CA GLY A 41 -5.44 8.11 34.38
C GLY A 41 -6.55 7.63 33.44
N THR A 42 -7.51 8.52 33.21
CA THR A 42 -8.64 8.33 32.30
C THR A 42 -8.16 7.99 30.88
N GLY A 43 -8.75 6.98 30.24
CA GLY A 43 -8.37 6.47 28.91
C GLY A 43 -8.50 7.48 27.74
N PHE A 44 -8.73 8.76 28.04
CA PHE A 44 -8.75 9.88 27.09
C PHE A 44 -7.33 10.33 26.70
N LYS A 45 -6.32 10.06 27.56
CA LYS A 45 -4.89 10.38 27.29
C LYS A 45 -4.15 9.27 26.54
N LEU A 46 -4.86 8.27 26.01
CA LEU A 46 -4.23 7.20 25.22
C LEU A 46 -3.62 7.80 23.95
N ARG A 47 -2.34 7.46 23.73
CA ARG A 47 -1.57 7.82 22.54
C ARG A 47 -1.44 6.62 21.62
N PHE A 48 -1.50 6.90 20.34
CA PHE A 48 -1.50 5.93 19.26
C PHE A 48 -0.45 6.34 18.25
N GLU A 49 0.11 5.38 17.53
CA GLU A 49 0.89 5.74 16.34
C GLU A 49 0.00 6.49 15.35
N TRP A 50 0.55 7.45 14.63
CA TRP A 50 -0.24 8.34 13.77
C TRP A 50 -1.05 7.57 12.71
N TYR A 51 -0.53 6.44 12.21
CA TYR A 51 -1.20 5.59 11.21
C TYR A 51 -2.42 4.84 11.78
N GLU A 52 -2.61 4.83 13.11
CA GLU A 52 -3.80 4.27 13.75
C GLU A 52 -5.06 5.02 13.35
N ALA A 53 -4.95 6.31 13.05
CA ALA A 53 -6.07 7.09 12.52
C ALA A 53 -6.54 6.55 11.15
N ASN A 54 -5.58 6.14 10.30
CA ASN A 54 -5.85 5.55 9.00
C ASN A 54 -6.53 4.19 9.13
N ILE A 55 -5.98 3.32 9.99
CA ILE A 55 -6.59 2.02 10.31
C ILE A 55 -8.01 2.23 10.83
N ALA A 56 -8.20 3.16 11.76
CA ALA A 56 -9.49 3.44 12.37
C ALA A 56 -10.55 3.90 11.33
N ALA A 57 -10.16 4.76 10.39
CA ALA A 57 -11.05 5.22 9.32
C ALA A 57 -11.47 4.09 8.37
N ILE A 58 -10.51 3.26 7.93
CA ILE A 58 -10.80 2.08 7.09
C ILE A 58 -11.72 1.10 7.84
N MET A 59 -11.43 0.84 9.12
CA MET A 59 -12.27 -0.02 9.95
C MET A 59 -13.68 0.54 10.15
N ASN A 60 -13.85 1.87 10.20
CA ASN A 60 -15.17 2.48 10.31
C ASN A 60 -15.98 2.29 9.03
N GLN A 61 -15.36 2.41 7.87
CA GLN A 61 -15.99 2.08 6.59
C GLN A 61 -16.41 0.61 6.53
N LEU A 62 -15.52 -0.32 6.89
CA LEU A 62 -15.86 -1.74 6.94
C LEU A 62 -17.00 -2.04 7.92
N ARG A 63 -17.02 -1.38 9.09
CA ARG A 63 -18.12 -1.48 10.06
C ARG A 63 -19.45 -1.00 9.46
N ILE A 64 -19.46 0.16 8.81
CA ILE A 64 -20.67 0.72 8.16
C ILE A 64 -21.19 -0.24 7.09
N LEU A 65 -20.29 -0.90 6.36
CA LEU A 65 -20.60 -1.91 5.36
C LEU A 65 -20.96 -3.29 5.95
N GLY A 66 -21.06 -3.41 7.28
CA GLY A 66 -21.53 -4.62 7.96
C GLY A 66 -20.49 -5.72 8.14
N VAL A 67 -19.19 -5.43 7.99
CA VAL A 67 -18.13 -6.41 8.23
C VAL A 67 -18.09 -6.79 9.72
N SER A 68 -17.98 -8.08 10.00
CA SER A 68 -17.92 -8.58 11.37
C SER A 68 -16.64 -8.11 12.08
N ILE A 69 -16.69 -7.98 13.40
CA ILE A 69 -15.52 -7.62 14.22
C ILE A 69 -14.34 -8.57 13.99
N LYS A 70 -14.61 -9.86 13.77
CA LYS A 70 -13.57 -10.85 13.48
C LYS A 70 -12.92 -10.62 12.11
N GLY A 71 -13.72 -10.27 11.11
CA GLY A 71 -13.22 -9.87 9.79
C GLY A 71 -12.36 -8.60 9.85
N MET A 72 -12.83 -7.58 10.59
CA MET A 72 -12.04 -6.37 10.84
C MET A 72 -10.70 -6.68 11.53
N LEU A 73 -10.69 -7.55 12.54
CA LEU A 73 -9.45 -7.98 13.20
C LEU A 73 -8.50 -8.72 12.24
N SER A 74 -9.05 -9.51 11.31
CA SER A 74 -8.28 -10.16 10.24
C SER A 74 -7.59 -9.11 9.34
N VAL A 75 -8.33 -8.07 8.92
CA VAL A 75 -7.76 -6.96 8.14
C VAL A 75 -6.74 -6.16 8.95
N CYS A 76 -7.01 -5.85 10.23
CA CYS A 76 -6.04 -5.20 11.10
C CYS A 76 -4.74 -6.02 11.21
N LYS A 77 -4.83 -7.35 11.31
CA LYS A 77 -3.65 -8.22 11.38
C LYS A 77 -2.75 -8.04 10.16
N VAL A 78 -3.32 -8.02 8.97
CA VAL A 78 -2.56 -7.76 7.72
C VAL A 78 -1.74 -6.47 7.83
N TYR A 79 -2.40 -5.37 8.22
CA TYR A 79 -1.74 -4.08 8.37
C TYR A 79 -0.64 -4.11 9.43
N ARG A 80 -0.86 -4.81 10.55
CA ARG A 80 0.14 -4.95 11.62
C ARG A 80 1.32 -5.83 11.22
N ASP A 81 1.07 -6.92 10.53
CA ASP A 81 2.12 -7.81 10.04
C ASP A 81 3.01 -7.02 9.05
N ALA A 82 2.42 -6.15 8.22
CA ALA A 82 3.15 -5.27 7.32
C ALA A 82 4.00 -4.22 8.04
N ILE A 83 3.43 -3.53 9.04
CA ILE A 83 4.16 -2.58 9.88
C ILE A 83 5.33 -3.29 10.58
N ALA A 84 5.05 -4.40 11.26
CA ALA A 84 6.05 -5.16 11.99
C ALA A 84 7.17 -5.70 11.08
N PHE A 85 6.85 -6.04 9.83
CA PHE A 85 7.83 -6.50 8.85
C PHE A 85 8.89 -5.43 8.52
N PHE A 86 8.46 -4.18 8.29
CA PHE A 86 9.36 -3.08 7.96
C PHE A 86 10.02 -2.46 9.20
N ASP A 87 9.25 -2.26 10.28
CA ASP A 87 9.76 -1.75 11.56
C ASP A 87 10.80 -2.71 12.16
N GLY A 88 10.56 -4.03 12.06
CA GLY A 88 11.51 -5.05 12.50
C GLY A 88 12.84 -5.06 11.75
N ARG A 89 12.90 -4.39 10.58
CA ARG A 89 14.11 -4.17 9.79
C ARG A 89 14.69 -2.76 9.97
N GLY A 90 14.07 -1.96 10.83
CA GLY A 90 14.45 -0.56 11.06
C GLY A 90 14.25 0.34 9.83
N ALA A 91 13.44 -0.09 8.87
CA ALA A 91 13.14 0.70 7.69
C ALA A 91 12.20 1.85 8.06
N THR A 92 12.60 3.07 7.72
CA THR A 92 11.73 4.24 7.83
C THR A 92 10.71 4.24 6.70
N ARG A 93 9.60 4.97 6.90
CA ARG A 93 8.58 5.15 5.87
C ARG A 93 9.17 5.63 4.53
N ASP A 94 10.04 6.64 4.57
CA ASP A 94 10.65 7.21 3.35
C ASP A 94 11.49 6.16 2.62
N GLU A 95 12.23 5.32 3.35
CA GLU A 95 12.98 4.20 2.79
C GLU A 95 12.04 3.14 2.18
N VAL A 96 10.90 2.84 2.80
CA VAL A 96 9.91 1.92 2.21
C VAL A 96 9.30 2.48 0.92
N HIS A 97 8.98 3.77 0.85
CA HIS A 97 8.52 4.40 -0.40
C HIS A 97 9.62 4.44 -1.48
N ALA A 98 10.89 4.59 -1.08
CA ALA A 98 12.01 4.46 -2.01
C ALA A 98 12.13 3.03 -2.55
N MET A 99 12.04 2.01 -1.68
CA MET A 99 12.01 0.60 -2.10
C MET A 99 10.80 0.27 -2.98
N TRP A 100 9.64 0.89 -2.74
CA TRP A 100 8.49 0.77 -3.64
C TRP A 100 8.82 1.26 -5.05
N SER A 101 9.50 2.40 -5.15
CA SER A 101 9.94 2.94 -6.44
C SER A 101 10.91 1.98 -7.14
N LEU A 102 11.82 1.35 -6.41
CA LEU A 102 12.71 0.31 -6.94
C LEU A 102 11.95 -0.93 -7.45
N ASP A 103 10.93 -1.41 -6.73
CA ASP A 103 10.09 -2.53 -7.17
C ASP A 103 9.28 -2.19 -8.44
N MET A 104 8.81 -0.94 -8.56
CA MET A 104 8.15 -0.48 -9.79
C MET A 104 9.11 -0.47 -10.98
N ILE A 105 10.34 0.03 -10.79
CA ILE A 105 11.39 0.02 -11.82
C ILE A 105 11.69 -1.42 -12.25
N GLU A 106 11.95 -2.32 -11.29
CA GLU A 106 12.24 -3.73 -11.56
C GLU A 106 11.11 -4.40 -12.36
N ARG A 107 9.84 -4.18 -11.98
CA ARG A 107 8.68 -4.71 -12.70
C ARG A 107 8.58 -4.16 -14.12
N ASN A 108 8.86 -2.88 -14.33
CA ASN A 108 8.86 -2.28 -15.65
C ASN A 108 9.95 -2.88 -16.54
N VAL A 109 11.15 -3.08 -16.02
CA VAL A 109 12.23 -3.77 -16.73
C VAL A 109 11.81 -5.20 -17.11
N ILE A 110 11.25 -5.96 -16.16
CA ILE A 110 10.74 -7.32 -16.43
C ILE A 110 9.66 -7.30 -17.54
N ALA A 111 8.71 -6.37 -17.47
CA ALA A 111 7.65 -6.25 -18.47
C ALA A 111 8.20 -5.93 -19.87
N ARG A 112 9.18 -5.01 -19.98
CA ARG A 112 9.86 -4.72 -21.25
C ARG A 112 10.56 -5.96 -21.80
N ARG A 113 11.24 -6.73 -20.96
CA ARG A 113 11.93 -7.96 -21.38
C ARG A 113 10.97 -9.04 -21.86
N VAL A 114 9.85 -9.27 -21.15
CA VAL A 114 8.81 -10.20 -21.61
C VAL A 114 8.27 -9.78 -22.98
N LYS A 115 8.04 -8.48 -23.18
CA LYS A 115 7.61 -7.94 -24.47
C LYS A 115 8.64 -8.15 -25.58
N ARG A 116 9.92 -7.88 -25.33
CA ARG A 116 11.01 -8.15 -26.29
C ARG A 116 11.13 -9.63 -26.63
N TRP A 117 10.91 -10.51 -25.66
CA TRP A 117 10.92 -11.95 -25.91
C TRP A 117 9.79 -12.37 -26.86
N GLY A 118 8.58 -11.83 -26.67
CA GLY A 118 7.48 -12.00 -27.63
C GLY A 118 7.78 -11.43 -29.02
N TYR A 119 8.60 -10.38 -29.14
CA TYR A 119 9.08 -9.89 -30.44
C TYR A 119 10.06 -10.84 -31.11
N ARG A 120 10.89 -11.56 -30.35
CA ARG A 120 11.78 -12.59 -30.93
C ARG A 120 10.96 -13.72 -31.57
N ASP A 121 9.92 -14.19 -30.89
CA ASP A 121 9.01 -15.20 -31.45
C ASP A 121 8.38 -14.74 -32.77
N ILE A 122 8.06 -13.45 -32.90
CA ILE A 122 7.50 -12.85 -34.13
C ILE A 122 8.57 -12.78 -35.23
N VAL A 123 9.79 -12.34 -34.91
CA VAL A 123 10.89 -12.22 -35.87
C VAL A 123 11.34 -13.59 -36.40
N GLU A 124 11.26 -14.63 -35.56
CA GLU A 124 11.60 -16.01 -35.93
C GLU A 124 10.47 -16.72 -36.71
N ALA A 125 9.28 -16.12 -36.81
CA ALA A 125 8.14 -16.72 -37.50
C ALA A 125 8.31 -16.73 -39.03
N PRO A 126 7.87 -17.79 -39.73
CA PRO A 126 7.90 -17.84 -41.19
C PRO A 126 7.10 -16.70 -41.82
N GLY A 127 7.73 -15.95 -42.73
CA GLY A 127 7.08 -14.85 -43.46
C GLY A 127 7.19 -13.47 -42.81
N PHE A 128 7.90 -13.35 -41.69
CA PHE A 128 8.28 -12.04 -41.16
C PHE A 128 9.36 -11.39 -42.05
N ASP A 129 9.15 -10.12 -42.44
CA ASP A 129 10.10 -9.33 -43.19
C ASP A 129 10.62 -8.15 -42.33
N PRO A 130 11.90 -8.19 -41.90
CA PRO A 130 12.51 -7.13 -41.10
C PRO A 130 12.51 -5.75 -41.76
N GLU A 131 12.53 -5.67 -43.09
CA GLU A 131 12.55 -4.38 -43.81
C GLU A 131 11.20 -3.66 -43.71
N THR A 132 10.11 -4.42 -43.63
CA THR A 132 8.75 -3.87 -43.45
C THR A 132 8.42 -3.57 -41.99
N ASN A 133 9.12 -4.21 -41.04
CA ASN A 133 8.90 -4.06 -39.60
C ASN A 133 10.21 -3.79 -38.80
N PRO A 134 10.96 -2.72 -39.11
CA PRO A 134 12.30 -2.49 -38.57
C PRO A 134 12.32 -2.25 -37.06
N LEU A 135 11.25 -1.69 -36.48
CA LEU A 135 11.14 -1.44 -35.03
C LEU A 135 11.05 -2.74 -34.23
N ILE A 136 10.29 -3.74 -34.72
CA ILE A 136 10.16 -5.04 -34.06
C ILE A 136 11.49 -5.79 -34.13
N ALA A 137 12.16 -5.75 -35.29
CA ALA A 137 13.47 -6.36 -35.49
C ALA A 137 14.54 -5.74 -34.57
N ALA A 138 14.56 -4.42 -34.42
CA ALA A 138 15.49 -3.72 -33.54
C ALA A 138 15.29 -4.07 -32.06
N GLU A 139 14.04 -4.08 -31.58
CA GLU A 139 13.71 -4.45 -30.19
C GLU A 139 13.99 -5.93 -29.88
N ALA A 140 13.81 -6.82 -30.86
CA ALA A 140 14.13 -8.25 -30.70
C ALA A 140 15.64 -8.51 -30.62
N ALA A 141 16.45 -7.72 -31.36
CA ALA A 141 17.90 -7.83 -31.41
C ALA A 141 18.60 -7.24 -30.16
N ASP A 142 17.89 -6.45 -29.36
CA ASP A 142 18.43 -5.91 -28.10
C ASP A 142 18.76 -7.04 -27.11
N ASN A 143 20.01 -7.07 -26.66
CA ASN A 143 20.61 -8.11 -25.83
C ASN A 143 21.20 -7.57 -24.51
N ILE A 144 20.78 -6.37 -24.09
CA ILE A 144 21.19 -5.81 -22.79
C ILE A 144 20.82 -6.80 -21.65
N SER A 145 21.73 -6.98 -20.69
CA SER A 145 21.48 -7.85 -19.54
C SER A 145 20.38 -7.27 -18.64
N MET A 146 19.69 -8.11 -17.86
CA MET A 146 18.65 -7.60 -16.95
C MET A 146 19.25 -6.67 -15.89
N GLU A 147 20.46 -6.98 -15.43
CA GLU A 147 21.18 -6.20 -14.43
C GLU A 147 21.58 -4.82 -14.99
N ASP A 148 22.15 -4.76 -16.19
CA ASP A 148 22.53 -3.49 -16.82
C ASP A 148 21.32 -2.59 -17.09
N GLU A 149 20.23 -3.18 -17.57
CA GLU A 149 18.99 -2.44 -17.82
C GLU A 149 18.38 -1.91 -16.52
N LEU A 150 18.38 -2.73 -15.45
CA LEU A 150 17.90 -2.32 -14.13
C LEU A 150 18.76 -1.20 -13.53
N TRP A 151 20.09 -1.33 -13.59
CA TRP A 151 21.00 -0.30 -13.08
C TRP A 151 20.88 1.01 -13.85
N ALA A 152 20.74 0.96 -15.17
CA ALA A 152 20.52 2.16 -15.98
C ALA A 152 19.27 2.95 -15.54
N GLU A 153 18.22 2.24 -15.08
CA GLU A 153 17.00 2.85 -14.58
C GLU A 153 17.10 3.30 -13.11
N ILE A 154 17.93 2.66 -12.29
CA ILE A 154 18.13 3.01 -10.86
C ILE A 154 19.07 4.20 -10.68
N VAL A 155 20.15 4.31 -11.48
CA VAL A 155 21.20 5.34 -11.34
C VAL A 155 20.65 6.77 -11.24
N PRO A 156 19.66 7.19 -12.06
CA PRO A 156 19.08 8.53 -11.92
C PRO A 156 18.46 8.82 -10.54
N TRP A 157 18.00 7.80 -9.82
CA TRP A 157 17.37 7.93 -8.51
C TRP A 157 18.37 7.99 -7.34
N THR A 158 19.64 7.68 -7.59
CA THR A 158 20.74 7.83 -6.62
C THR A 158 21.36 9.23 -6.66
N ALA A 159 21.07 10.00 -7.71
CA ALA A 159 21.48 11.39 -7.80
C ALA A 159 20.80 12.22 -6.70
N GLU A 160 21.54 13.16 -6.13
CA GLU A 160 20.98 14.13 -5.19
C GLU A 160 20.16 15.17 -5.96
N ILE A 161 18.86 15.23 -5.67
CA ILE A 161 17.94 16.19 -6.27
C ILE A 161 17.38 17.06 -5.13
N HIS A 162 17.56 18.38 -5.22
CA HIS A 162 17.10 19.34 -4.21
C HIS A 162 17.57 19.05 -2.77
N GLY A 163 18.80 18.54 -2.58
CA GLY A 163 19.36 18.28 -1.26
C GLY A 163 19.00 16.91 -0.67
N ALA A 164 18.33 16.04 -1.43
CA ALA A 164 17.95 14.70 -0.97
C ALA A 164 18.21 13.64 -2.05
N GLN A 165 18.74 12.50 -1.64
CA GLN A 165 18.82 11.29 -2.46
C GLN A 165 17.62 10.41 -2.15
N LYS A 166 16.85 10.03 -3.18
CA LYS A 166 15.68 9.16 -2.99
C LYS A 166 16.11 7.71 -2.76
N VAL A 167 17.10 7.22 -3.52
CA VAL A 167 17.68 5.89 -3.34
C VAL A 167 19.08 6.03 -2.75
N THR A 168 19.23 5.68 -1.48
CA THR A 168 20.51 5.68 -0.76
C THR A 168 21.13 4.27 -0.74
N VAL A 169 22.40 4.17 -0.35
CA VAL A 169 23.07 2.86 -0.12
C VAL A 169 22.26 2.00 0.85
N ARG A 170 21.74 2.59 1.93
CA ARG A 170 20.90 1.88 2.91
C ARG A 170 19.59 1.37 2.32
N VAL A 171 18.95 2.15 1.45
CA VAL A 171 17.74 1.70 0.73
C VAL A 171 18.06 0.50 -0.15
N MET A 172 19.19 0.52 -0.85
CA MET A 172 19.63 -0.61 -1.68
C MET A 172 19.92 -1.85 -0.84
N GLU A 173 20.66 -1.72 0.26
CA GLU A 173 20.94 -2.82 1.20
C GLU A 173 19.66 -3.44 1.78
N LEU A 174 18.71 -2.60 2.19
CA LEU A 174 17.41 -3.07 2.67
C LEU A 174 16.64 -3.79 1.56
N TRP A 175 16.63 -3.22 0.35
CA TRP A 175 15.92 -3.81 -0.79
C TRP A 175 16.53 -5.15 -1.16
N GLU A 176 17.85 -5.24 -1.40
CA GLU A 176 18.55 -6.47 -1.74
C GLU A 176 18.47 -7.55 -0.65
N GLY A 177 18.45 -7.14 0.62
CA GLY A 177 18.32 -8.04 1.76
C GLY A 177 16.92 -8.66 1.95
N MET A 178 15.93 -8.28 1.14
CA MET A 178 14.54 -8.77 1.27
C MET A 178 14.13 -9.68 0.10
N PRO A 179 13.62 -10.89 0.37
CA PRO A 179 12.96 -11.70 -0.64
C PRO A 179 11.81 -10.92 -1.30
N ARG A 180 11.82 -10.83 -2.63
CA ARG A 180 10.84 -10.02 -3.38
C ARG A 180 9.40 -10.42 -3.10
N GLU A 181 9.15 -11.72 -2.93
CA GLU A 181 7.81 -12.22 -2.57
C GLU A 181 7.34 -11.69 -1.22
N GLU A 182 8.18 -11.77 -0.18
CA GLU A 182 7.85 -11.26 1.15
C GLU A 182 7.72 -9.73 1.16
N PHE A 183 8.62 -9.03 0.47
CA PHE A 183 8.55 -7.57 0.33
C PHE A 183 7.20 -7.16 -0.29
N ARG A 184 6.84 -7.73 -1.44
CA ARG A 184 5.60 -7.40 -2.16
C ARG A 184 4.35 -7.75 -1.35
N ARG A 185 4.39 -8.81 -0.55
CA ARG A 185 3.27 -9.19 0.33
C ARG A 185 2.97 -8.12 1.39
N HIS A 186 4.00 -7.47 1.93
CA HIS A 186 3.86 -6.47 3.00
C HIS A 186 3.85 -5.04 2.49
N LEU A 187 4.29 -4.80 1.25
CA LEU A 187 4.37 -3.46 0.67
C LEU A 187 3.01 -2.78 0.51
N ASP A 188 2.10 -3.37 -0.28
CA ASP A 188 0.78 -2.79 -0.55
C ASP A 188 0.02 -2.39 0.74
N PRO A 189 -0.09 -3.25 1.79
CA PRO A 189 -0.78 -2.88 3.01
C PRO A 189 -0.03 -1.85 3.84
N TYR A 190 1.32 -1.85 3.81
CA TYR A 190 2.11 -0.82 4.50
C TYR A 190 1.91 0.54 3.83
N VAL A 191 2.08 0.64 2.52
CA VAL A 191 1.89 1.89 1.77
C VAL A 191 0.45 2.37 1.96
N ASN A 192 -0.55 1.48 1.85
CA ASN A 192 -1.95 1.84 1.98
C ASN A 192 -2.31 2.53 3.31
N ILE A 193 -1.70 2.17 4.43
CA ILE A 193 -1.98 2.78 5.75
C ILE A 193 -0.95 3.83 6.18
N THR A 194 0.22 3.85 5.54
CA THR A 194 1.28 4.83 5.82
C THR A 194 1.32 5.94 4.79
N GLU A 195 0.48 5.89 3.76
CA GLU A 195 0.31 7.00 2.84
C GLU A 195 -0.56 8.09 3.48
N GLN A 196 -0.26 9.32 3.10
CA GLN A 196 -1.15 10.44 3.33
C GLN A 196 -1.51 10.99 1.97
N ALA A 197 -2.81 11.10 1.70
CA ALA A 197 -3.28 11.67 0.46
C ALA A 197 -2.69 13.07 0.29
N GLU A 198 -2.04 13.32 -0.86
CA GLU A 198 -1.62 14.67 -1.23
C GLU A 198 -2.86 15.56 -1.45
N VAL A 199 -2.72 16.85 -1.14
CA VAL A 199 -3.81 17.85 -1.25
C VAL A 199 -4.37 17.92 -2.68
N SER A 200 -3.55 17.57 -3.68
CA SER A 200 -3.79 17.67 -5.13
C SER A 200 -4.79 16.67 -5.69
N TYR A 201 -5.21 15.63 -4.94
CA TYR A 201 -6.24 14.70 -5.39
C TYR A 201 -7.57 15.46 -5.55
N ALA A 202 -8.13 15.60 -6.75
CA ALA A 202 -9.49 16.12 -6.93
C ALA A 202 -10.44 14.92 -7.05
N PRO A 203 -11.44 14.76 -6.14
CA PRO A 203 -12.32 13.61 -6.17
C PRO A 203 -13.46 13.92 -7.14
N ASP A 204 -13.13 14.06 -8.42
CA ASP A 204 -14.13 14.35 -9.44
C ASP A 204 -14.73 13.01 -9.92
N GLY A 205 -15.36 12.26 -9.00
CA GLY A 205 -16.06 11.01 -9.31
C GLY A 205 -15.73 9.82 -8.40
N VAL A 206 -16.23 8.64 -8.80
CA VAL A 206 -15.88 7.36 -8.20
C VAL A 206 -14.46 6.99 -8.64
N ALA A 207 -13.57 6.69 -7.69
CA ALA A 207 -12.21 6.25 -7.99
C ALA A 207 -12.22 5.08 -8.99
N SER A 208 -11.24 5.09 -9.89
CA SER A 208 -11.10 4.03 -10.88
C SER A 208 -10.87 2.69 -10.16
N PRO A 209 -11.24 1.54 -10.76
CA PRO A 209 -10.98 0.23 -10.15
C PRO A 209 -9.50 -0.03 -9.82
N GLU A 210 -8.59 0.72 -10.45
CA GLU A 210 -7.15 0.67 -10.22
C GLU A 210 -6.74 1.33 -8.89
N GLU A 211 -7.55 2.25 -8.39
CA GLU A 211 -7.33 3.00 -7.16
C GLU A 211 -8.08 2.41 -5.96
N LEU A 212 -9.00 1.45 -6.19
CA LEU A 212 -9.76 0.80 -5.14
C LEU A 212 -8.96 -0.28 -4.42
N THR A 213 -9.13 -0.34 -3.10
CA THR A 213 -8.68 -1.46 -2.27
C THR A 213 -9.84 -2.42 -2.08
N PHE A 214 -9.63 -3.67 -2.48
CA PHE A 214 -10.61 -4.73 -2.38
C PHE A 214 -10.32 -5.61 -1.18
N PHE A 215 -11.36 -5.99 -0.46
CA PHE A 215 -11.34 -6.91 0.67
C PHE A 215 -12.30 -8.07 0.38
N TRP A 216 -11.87 -9.31 0.53
CA TRP A 216 -12.76 -10.46 0.34
C TRP A 216 -12.56 -11.52 1.41
N ARG A 217 -13.63 -12.24 1.71
CA ARG A 217 -13.64 -13.35 2.65
C ARG A 217 -13.29 -14.64 1.92
N VAL A 218 -12.44 -15.46 2.54
CA VAL A 218 -12.03 -16.76 2.00
C VAL A 218 -12.74 -17.89 2.74
N GLY A 219 -13.44 -18.76 2.00
CA GLY A 219 -14.11 -19.94 2.56
C GLY A 219 -15.23 -19.65 3.55
N GLU A 220 -15.42 -20.54 4.52
CA GLU A 220 -16.40 -20.39 5.63
C GLU A 220 -15.79 -19.70 6.86
N THR A 221 -14.48 -19.47 6.89
CA THR A 221 -13.82 -18.73 7.96
C THR A 221 -13.99 -17.22 7.76
N ASP A 222 -13.89 -16.41 8.82
CA ASP A 222 -13.93 -14.94 8.72
C ASP A 222 -12.54 -14.36 8.36
N ASP A 223 -11.74 -15.10 7.60
CA ASP A 223 -10.42 -14.66 7.18
C ASP A 223 -10.57 -13.78 5.94
N TYR A 224 -10.07 -12.55 6.05
CA TYR A 224 -10.11 -11.58 4.97
C TYR A 224 -8.75 -11.50 4.28
N ARG A 225 -8.79 -11.42 2.96
CA ARG A 225 -7.67 -11.01 2.13
C ARG A 225 -7.96 -9.63 1.57
N PHE A 226 -6.91 -8.96 1.13
CA PHE A 226 -7.02 -7.66 0.49
C PHE A 226 -6.06 -7.60 -0.71
N ARG A 227 -6.39 -6.73 -1.66
CA ARG A 227 -5.52 -6.39 -2.79
C ARG A 227 -5.89 -5.00 -3.28
N TRP A 228 -4.87 -4.25 -3.64
CA TRP A 228 -5.02 -2.98 -4.34
C TRP A 228 -5.03 -3.21 -5.86
N GLY A 229 -5.94 -2.55 -6.56
CA GLY A 229 -5.97 -2.50 -8.02
C GLY A 229 -6.79 -3.61 -8.72
N PRO A 230 -6.72 -3.65 -10.06
CA PRO A 230 -7.75 -4.27 -10.90
C PRO A 230 -7.75 -5.81 -10.88
N ASP A 231 -6.63 -6.42 -10.48
CA ASP A 231 -6.48 -7.89 -10.45
C ASP A 231 -7.17 -8.56 -9.25
N ALA A 232 -7.68 -7.79 -8.29
CA ALA A 232 -8.32 -8.31 -7.09
C ALA A 232 -9.45 -9.29 -7.41
N GLY A 233 -10.27 -9.02 -8.42
CA GLY A 233 -11.38 -9.89 -8.80
C GLY A 233 -10.96 -11.24 -9.40
N LYS A 234 -9.76 -11.33 -9.99
CA LYS A 234 -9.21 -12.61 -10.47
C LYS A 234 -8.73 -13.46 -9.29
N LEU A 235 -8.01 -12.84 -8.36
CA LEU A 235 -7.49 -13.49 -7.15
C LEU A 235 -8.62 -13.94 -6.22
N ALA A 236 -9.62 -13.08 -5.98
CA ALA A 236 -10.77 -13.41 -5.15
C ALA A 236 -11.53 -14.65 -5.68
N ARG A 237 -11.69 -14.77 -7.00
CA ARG A 237 -12.29 -15.96 -7.62
C ARG A 237 -11.45 -17.21 -7.45
N ALA A 238 -10.13 -17.11 -7.61
CA ALA A 238 -9.22 -18.23 -7.37
C ALA A 238 -9.27 -18.71 -5.91
N ASP A 239 -9.52 -17.79 -4.98
CA ASP A 239 -9.67 -18.06 -3.55
C ASP A 239 -11.05 -18.60 -3.15
N GLY A 240 -12.00 -18.70 -4.09
CA GLY A 240 -13.37 -19.10 -3.80
C GLY A 240 -14.15 -18.07 -2.97
N ALA A 241 -13.85 -16.77 -3.15
CA ALA A 241 -14.54 -15.69 -2.44
C ALA A 241 -16.04 -15.68 -2.77
N LYS A 242 -16.87 -15.63 -1.73
CA LYS A 242 -18.33 -15.49 -1.87
C LYS A 242 -18.79 -14.04 -1.94
N SER A 243 -17.98 -13.12 -1.40
CA SER A 243 -18.27 -11.69 -1.34
C SER A 243 -16.99 -10.88 -1.35
N MET A 244 -17.03 -9.71 -1.96
CA MET A 244 -15.93 -8.75 -2.04
C MET A 244 -16.46 -7.34 -1.78
N ILE A 245 -15.69 -6.55 -1.04
CA ILE A 245 -15.95 -5.16 -0.71
C ILE A 245 -14.85 -4.33 -1.37
N ALA A 246 -15.21 -3.24 -2.02
CA ALA A 246 -14.26 -2.28 -2.56
C ALA A 246 -14.35 -0.98 -1.75
N ILE A 247 -13.21 -0.44 -1.35
CA ILE A 247 -13.11 0.83 -0.62
C ILE A 247 -12.11 1.71 -1.37
N ASP A 248 -12.50 2.95 -1.63
CA ASP A 248 -11.59 4.01 -2.02
C ASP A 248 -10.82 4.48 -0.78
N VAL A 249 -9.73 3.79 -0.46
CA VAL A 249 -8.93 4.10 0.73
C VAL A 249 -8.30 5.48 0.61
N SER A 250 -7.89 5.90 -0.59
CA SER A 250 -7.32 7.23 -0.84
C SER A 250 -8.27 8.35 -0.42
N ALA A 251 -9.55 8.26 -0.82
CA ALA A 251 -10.57 9.21 -0.38
C ALA A 251 -10.81 9.17 1.13
N VAL A 252 -10.85 7.96 1.73
CA VAL A 252 -11.00 7.79 3.19
C VAL A 252 -9.86 8.47 3.94
N LEU A 253 -8.61 8.22 3.54
CA LEU A 253 -7.44 8.81 4.20
C LEU A 253 -7.38 10.33 3.98
N ARG A 254 -7.81 10.82 2.82
CA ARG A 254 -7.90 12.26 2.60
C ARG A 254 -8.85 12.92 3.59
N SER A 255 -10.02 12.32 3.84
CA SER A 255 -10.97 12.82 4.83
C SER A 255 -10.33 12.93 6.22
N VAL A 256 -9.52 11.94 6.63
CA VAL A 256 -8.85 11.94 7.94
C VAL A 256 -7.89 13.12 8.10
N TRP A 257 -7.14 13.47 7.04
CA TRP A 257 -6.04 14.44 7.13
C TRP A 257 -6.35 15.84 6.60
N HIS A 258 -7.40 16.00 5.79
CA HIS A 258 -7.75 17.28 5.14
C HIS A 258 -9.13 17.82 5.50
N THR A 259 -9.86 17.17 6.42
CA THR A 259 -11.06 17.80 7.00
C THR A 259 -10.62 19.01 7.83
N PRO A 260 -11.16 20.22 7.60
CA PRO A 260 -10.83 21.40 8.37
C PRO A 260 -11.01 21.14 9.87
N GLU A 261 -10.04 21.55 10.69
CA GLU A 261 -10.16 21.54 12.15
C GLU A 261 -11.30 22.49 12.55
N GLY A 262 -12.52 21.97 12.65
CA GLY A 262 -13.71 22.79 12.86
C GLY A 262 -15.05 22.08 12.67
N GLY A 263 -15.08 20.84 12.20
CA GLY A 263 -16.29 20.02 12.10
C GLY A 263 -16.77 19.40 13.42
N ALA A 264 -16.53 20.04 14.57
CA ALA A 264 -17.33 19.75 15.75
C ALA A 264 -18.67 20.47 15.56
N SER A 265 -19.65 19.78 14.98
CA SER A 265 -21.03 20.25 15.01
C SER A 265 -21.45 20.45 16.47
N ALA A 266 -21.82 21.69 16.77
CA ALA A 266 -22.44 22.18 17.99
C ALA A 266 -23.70 21.38 18.39
#